data_AF-A0A2V2UVA8-F1
#
_entry.id   AF-A0A2V2UVA8-F1
#
_cell.length_a   1.000
_cell.length_b   1.000
_cell.length_c   1.000
_cell.angle_alpha   90.00
_cell.angle_beta   90.00
_cell.angle_gamma   90.00
#
_symmetry.space_group_name_H-M   'P 1'
#
loop_
_entity.id
_entity.type
_entity.pdbx_description
1 polymer ?
#
loop_
_entity_poly.entity_id
_entity_poly.type
_entity_poly.pdbx_seq_one_letter_code
_entity_poly.pdbx_strand_id
1 'polypeptide(L)'
;MYFLRGSLPWQGLKAHTKQEKYSRISERKQTTPVETLCKGFPAEFAAYLNYTRSLRFEDKPDYSYLKRLFRELFIREGYHVDYVFDWTLKRIHENLKAEGSGQQEQKQQQQQQRERGDVEQA
;
A
#
# COMPACT_ATOMS: atom_id res chain seq x y z
N MET A 1 -2.56 -10.19 0.22
CA MET A 1 -4.00 -9.95 -0.02
C MET A 1 -4.57 -8.74 0.70
N TYR A 2 -4.29 -8.52 1.99
CA TYR A 2 -4.82 -7.34 2.71
C TYR A 2 -4.51 -6.02 1.99
N PHE A 3 -3.24 -5.73 1.69
CA PHE A 3 -2.85 -4.49 0.98
C PHE A 3 -3.55 -4.33 -0.38
N LEU A 4 -3.66 -5.42 -1.14
CA LEU A 4 -4.31 -5.41 -2.45
C LEU A 4 -5.82 -5.15 -2.39
N ARG A 5 -6.49 -5.60 -1.33
CA ARG A 5 -7.95 -5.51 -1.19
C ARG A 5 -8.42 -4.40 -0.26
N GLY A 6 -7.51 -3.79 0.51
CA GLY A 6 -7.80 -2.87 1.62
C GLY A 6 -8.44 -3.54 2.85
N SER A 7 -9.15 -4.66 2.68
CA SER A 7 -9.74 -5.45 3.75
C SER A 7 -9.82 -6.93 3.40
N LEU A 8 -9.98 -7.77 4.43
CA LEU A 8 -10.13 -9.22 4.33
C LEU A 8 -11.57 -9.64 4.68
N PRO A 9 -12.09 -10.74 4.10
CA PRO A 9 -13.47 -11.19 4.31
C PRO A 9 -13.84 -11.53 5.76
N TRP A 10 -12.86 -11.69 6.65
CA TRP A 10 -13.05 -11.98 8.08
C TRP A 10 -12.81 -10.77 8.99
N GLN A 11 -12.62 -9.57 8.44
CA GLN A 11 -12.56 -8.33 9.24
C GLN A 11 -13.98 -7.87 9.62
N GLY A 12 -14.09 -7.16 10.74
CA GLY A 12 -15.36 -6.55 11.18
C GLY A 12 -16.43 -7.51 11.72
N LEU A 13 -16.11 -8.80 11.89
CA LEU A 13 -17.05 -9.77 12.46
C LEU A 13 -17.39 -9.40 13.92
N LYS A 14 -18.69 -9.19 14.18
CA LYS A 14 -19.23 -8.93 15.52
C LYS A 14 -19.26 -10.23 16.33
N ALA A 15 -18.99 -10.15 17.63
CA ALA A 15 -19.09 -11.24 18.59
C ALA A 15 -19.17 -10.66 20.01
N HIS A 16 -19.78 -11.39 20.95
CA HIS A 16 -19.94 -10.95 22.34
C HIS A 16 -18.71 -11.27 23.18
N THR A 17 -17.98 -12.33 22.84
CA THR A 17 -16.76 -12.74 23.54
C THR A 17 -15.57 -12.81 22.59
N LYS A 18 -14.36 -12.75 23.17
CA LYS A 18 -13.11 -12.93 22.42
C LYS A 18 -13.06 -14.30 21.75
N GLN A 19 -13.44 -15.36 22.46
CA GLN A 19 -13.44 -16.73 21.95
C GLN A 19 -14.37 -16.88 20.74
N GLU A 20 -15.59 -16.35 20.84
CA GLU A 20 -16.55 -16.36 19.74
C GLU A 20 -16.02 -15.57 18.53
N LYS A 21 -15.38 -14.42 18.76
CA LYS A 21 -14.76 -13.62 17.68
C LYS A 21 -13.71 -14.43 16.92
N TYR A 22 -12.80 -15.12 17.62
CA TYR A 22 -11.76 -15.94 16.99
C TYR A 22 -12.34 -17.17 16.29
N SER A 23 -13.39 -17.78 16.86
CA SER A 23 -14.10 -18.89 16.21
C SER A 23 -14.69 -18.45 14.86
N ARG A 24 -15.45 -17.35 14.84
CA ARG A 24 -16.05 -16.79 13.60
C ARG A 24 -14.99 -16.41 12.57
N ILE A 25 -13.86 -15.84 12.99
CA ILE A 25 -12.74 -15.52 12.09
C ILE A 25 -12.14 -16.81 11.51
N SER A 26 -11.91 -17.83 12.34
CA SER A 26 -11.36 -19.12 11.91
C SER A 26 -12.27 -19.79 10.87
N GLU A 27 -13.56 -19.87 11.17
CA GLU A 27 -14.57 -20.42 10.26
C GLU A 27 -14.58 -19.66 8.92
N ARG A 28 -14.59 -18.33 8.95
CA ARG A 28 -14.55 -17.52 7.72
C ARG A 28 -13.26 -17.73 6.93
N LYS A 29 -12.11 -17.88 7.58
CA LYS A 29 -10.82 -18.19 6.91
C LYS A 29 -10.83 -19.56 6.25
N GLN A 30 -11.44 -20.56 6.87
CA GLN A 30 -11.54 -21.93 6.35
C GLN A 30 -12.52 -22.02 5.17
N THR A 31 -13.66 -21.35 5.29
CA THR A 31 -14.73 -21.34 4.26
C THR A 31 -14.47 -20.40 3.09
N THR A 32 -13.42 -19.58 3.14
CA THR A 32 -13.00 -18.73 2.01
C THR A 32 -11.90 -19.45 1.21
N PRO A 33 -12.18 -19.98 0.01
CA PRO A 33 -11.16 -20.57 -0.86
C PRO A 33 -10.09 -19.55 -1.26
N VAL A 34 -8.87 -20.03 -1.53
CA VAL A 34 -7.76 -19.14 -1.95
C VAL A 34 -8.10 -18.46 -3.26
N GLU A 35 -8.73 -19.18 -4.18
CA GLU A 35 -9.14 -18.73 -5.50
C GLU A 35 -10.14 -17.57 -5.38
N THR A 36 -11.09 -17.68 -4.45
CA THR A 36 -12.05 -16.61 -4.15
C THR A 36 -11.37 -15.40 -3.51
N LEU A 37 -10.46 -15.63 -2.56
CA LEU A 37 -9.73 -14.55 -1.89
C LEU A 37 -8.86 -13.76 -2.87
N CYS A 38 -8.20 -14.46 -3.79
CA CYS A 38 -7.28 -13.91 -4.78
C CYS A 38 -7.94 -13.53 -6.11
N LYS A 39 -9.25 -13.70 -6.26
CA LYS A 39 -9.97 -13.36 -7.49
C LYS A 39 -9.71 -11.90 -7.90
N GLY A 40 -9.34 -11.72 -9.17
CA GLY A 40 -9.04 -10.41 -9.76
C GLY A 40 -7.60 -9.91 -9.54
N PHE A 41 -6.72 -10.72 -8.93
CA PHE A 41 -5.31 -10.41 -8.72
C PHE A 41 -4.41 -11.44 -9.42
N PRO A 42 -3.11 -11.15 -9.63
CA PRO A 42 -2.18 -12.08 -10.25
C PRO A 42 -2.16 -13.46 -9.57
N ALA A 43 -2.02 -14.52 -10.39
CA ALA A 43 -2.12 -15.90 -9.93
C ALA A 43 -1.04 -16.27 -8.90
N GLU A 44 0.09 -15.56 -8.91
CA GLU A 44 1.21 -15.75 -7.98
C GLU A 44 0.79 -15.57 -6.51
N PHE A 45 -0.21 -14.72 -6.22
CA PHE A 45 -0.76 -14.58 -4.87
C PHE A 45 -1.49 -15.84 -4.40
N ALA A 46 -2.26 -16.47 -5.29
CA ALA A 46 -2.93 -17.73 -5.01
C ALA A 46 -1.89 -18.87 -4.88
N ALA A 47 -0.92 -18.92 -5.78
CA ALA A 47 0.18 -19.89 -5.74
C ALA A 47 0.97 -19.81 -4.43
N TYR A 48 1.30 -18.59 -3.97
CA TYR A 48 1.95 -18.36 -2.68
C TYR A 48 1.11 -18.91 -1.52
N LEU A 49 -0.18 -18.57 -1.46
CA LEU A 49 -1.05 -19.02 -0.37
C LEU A 49 -1.24 -20.54 -0.37
N ASN A 50 -1.45 -21.14 -1.54
CA ASN A 50 -1.56 -22.59 -1.68
C ASN A 50 -0.26 -23.29 -1.26
N TYR A 51 0.91 -22.77 -1.66
CA TYR A 51 2.20 -23.28 -1.21
C TYR A 51 2.33 -23.23 0.32
N THR A 52 2.03 -22.08 0.93
CA THR A 52 2.16 -21.94 2.39
C THR A 52 1.20 -22.85 3.16
N ARG A 53 0.04 -23.21 2.58
CA ARG A 53 -0.93 -24.14 3.17
C ARG A 53 -0.56 -25.60 2.97
N SER A 54 0.25 -25.93 1.94
CA SER A 54 0.67 -27.31 1.66
C SER A 54 1.90 -27.76 2.45
N LEU A 55 2.61 -26.83 3.11
CA LEU A 55 3.76 -27.14 3.96
C LEU A 55 3.33 -28.00 5.15
N ARG A 56 4.08 -29.07 5.41
CA ARG A 56 3.96 -29.86 6.64
C ARG A 56 4.64 -29.13 7.79
N PHE A 57 4.37 -29.59 9.01
CA PHE A 57 4.87 -28.95 10.23
C PHE A 57 6.40 -28.82 10.29
N GLU A 58 7.13 -29.83 9.82
CA GLU A 58 8.60 -29.87 9.85
C GLU A 58 9.24 -29.38 8.53
N ASP A 59 8.43 -29.02 7.53
CA ASP A 59 8.97 -28.62 6.24
C ASP A 59 9.67 -27.26 6.34
N LYS A 60 10.87 -27.19 5.77
CA LYS A 60 11.57 -25.91 5.56
C LYS A 60 11.00 -25.22 4.32
N PRO A 61 10.46 -23.99 4.42
CA PRO A 61 9.95 -23.27 3.26
C PRO A 61 11.06 -22.98 2.24
N ASP A 62 10.75 -23.13 0.96
CA ASP A 62 11.59 -22.68 -0.15
C ASP A 62 11.38 -21.18 -0.37
N TYR A 63 12.11 -20.38 0.42
CA TYR A 63 12.09 -18.93 0.31
C TYR A 63 12.60 -18.43 -1.04
N SER A 64 13.44 -19.20 -1.74
CA SER A 64 13.95 -18.82 -3.06
C SER A 64 12.84 -18.87 -4.10
N TYR A 65 12.04 -19.95 -4.09
CA TYR A 65 10.83 -20.06 -4.90
C TYR A 65 9.82 -18.94 -4.61
N LEU A 66 9.51 -18.69 -3.33
CA LEU A 66 8.52 -17.67 -2.95
C LEU A 66 8.94 -16.25 -3.38
N LYS A 67 10.24 -15.91 -3.23
CA LYS A 67 10.78 -14.64 -3.73
C LYS A 67 10.73 -14.56 -5.24
N ARG A 68 11.03 -15.67 -5.92
CA ARG A 68 11.05 -15.74 -7.39
C ARG A 68 9.66 -15.53 -7.99
N LEU A 69 8.60 -16.10 -7.41
CA LEU A 69 7.21 -15.86 -7.84
C LEU A 69 6.91 -14.36 -7.99
N PHE A 70 7.15 -13.58 -6.93
CA PHE A 70 6.85 -12.15 -6.96
C PHE A 70 7.85 -11.36 -7.80
N ARG A 71 9.12 -11.78 -7.87
CA ARG A 71 10.12 -11.12 -8.71
C ARG A 71 9.81 -11.25 -10.20
N GLU A 72 9.42 -12.45 -10.64
CA GLU A 72 9.04 -12.71 -12.04
C GLU A 72 7.78 -11.92 -12.41
N LEU A 73 6.77 -11.91 -11.53
CA LEU A 73 5.60 -11.05 -11.68
C LEU A 73 5.98 -9.56 -11.78
N PHE A 74 6.83 -9.07 -10.87
CA PHE A 74 7.25 -7.67 -10.83
C PHE A 74 7.94 -7.23 -12.12
N ILE A 75 8.82 -8.08 -12.68
CA ILE A 75 9.49 -7.83 -13.96
C ILE A 75 8.49 -7.87 -15.12
N ARG A 76 7.56 -8.83 -15.12
CA ARG A 76 6.54 -8.98 -16.18
C ARG A 76 5.60 -7.77 -16.26
N GLU A 77 5.25 -7.18 -15.12
CA GLU A 77 4.46 -5.94 -15.05
C GLU A 77 5.28 -4.69 -15.40
N GLY A 78 6.58 -4.82 -15.66
CA GLY A 78 7.45 -3.72 -16.10
C GLY A 78 7.97 -2.82 -14.96
N TYR A 79 7.90 -3.28 -13.71
CA TYR A 79 8.40 -2.49 -12.58
C TYR A 79 9.92 -2.58 -12.42
N HIS A 80 10.51 -1.54 -11.82
CA HIS A 80 11.93 -1.43 -11.52
C HIS A 80 12.20 -1.44 -10.02
N VAL A 81 13.33 -2.03 -9.61
CA VAL A 81 13.74 -2.06 -8.20
C VAL A 81 14.45 -0.75 -7.84
N ASP A 82 13.69 0.33 -7.79
CA ASP A 82 14.15 1.70 -7.51
C ASP A 82 13.92 2.15 -6.06
N TYR A 83 13.27 1.31 -5.25
CA TYR A 83 12.86 1.59 -3.87
C TYR A 83 11.91 2.79 -3.74
N VAL A 84 11.19 3.13 -4.82
CA VAL A 84 10.14 4.15 -4.82
C VAL A 84 8.80 3.49 -4.48
N PHE A 85 8.29 3.78 -3.29
CA PHE A 85 6.99 3.30 -2.81
C PHE A 85 5.94 4.41 -2.87
N ASP A 86 4.67 4.05 -2.71
CA ASP A 86 3.54 4.99 -2.73
C ASP A 86 3.73 6.19 -1.77
N TRP A 87 4.27 5.94 -0.57
CA TRP A 87 4.55 6.99 0.40
C TRP A 87 5.76 7.84 0.05
N THR A 88 6.71 7.32 -0.73
CA THR A 88 7.87 8.08 -1.22
C THR A 88 7.39 9.15 -2.20
N LEU A 89 6.52 8.79 -3.14
CA LEU A 89 5.94 9.73 -4.11
C LEU A 89 5.06 10.78 -3.45
N LYS A 90 4.22 10.36 -2.48
CA LYS A 90 3.37 11.28 -1.71
C LYS A 90 4.20 12.38 -1.05
N ARG A 91 5.30 12.02 -0.39
CA ARG A 91 6.19 12.97 0.28
C ARG A 91 6.89 13.91 -0.70
N ILE A 92 7.36 13.40 -1.84
CA ILE A 92 7.98 14.24 -2.88
C ILE A 92 6.98 15.28 -3.38
N HIS A 93 5.74 14.88 -3.67
CA HIS A 93 4.68 15.78 -4.12
C HIS A 93 4.31 16.84 -3.06
N GLU A 94 4.22 16.45 -1.80
CA GLU A 94 3.98 17.37 -0.68
C GLU A 94 5.09 18.41 -0.55
N ASN A 95 6.35 17.98 -0.65
CA ASN A 95 7.51 18.88 -0.61
C ASN A 95 7.52 19.86 -1.80
N LEU A 96 7.28 19.37 -3.02
CA LEU A 96 7.21 20.22 -4.23
C LEU A 96 6.10 21.27 -4.13
N LYS A 97 4.96 20.91 -3.53
CA LYS A 97 3.87 21.88 -3.27
C LYS A 97 4.27 22.95 -2.26
N ALA A 98 4.94 22.56 -1.18
CA ALA A 98 5.38 23.49 -0.14
C ALA A 98 6.42 24.50 -0.67
N GLU A 99 7.32 24.06 -1.56
CA GLU A 99 8.28 24.94 -2.22
C GLU A 99 7.61 25.92 -3.19
N GLY A 100 6.59 25.47 -3.94
CA GLY A 100 5.82 26.32 -4.85
C GLY A 100 5.00 27.41 -4.14
N SER A 101 4.40 27.10 -2.98
CA SER A 101 3.67 28.09 -2.19
C SER A 101 4.60 29.15 -1.58
N GLY A 102 5.79 28.76 -1.09
CA GLY A 102 6.76 29.69 -0.51
C GLY A 102 7.28 30.71 -1.53
N GLN A 103 7.45 30.33 -2.79
CA GLN A 103 7.87 31.24 -3.86
C GLN A 103 6.76 32.23 -4.27
N GLN A 104 5.49 31.83 -4.21
CA GLN A 104 4.36 32.72 -4.51
C GLN A 104 4.14 33.76 -3.41
N GLU A 105 4.26 33.36 -2.14
CA GLU A 105 4.16 34.28 -0.99
C GLU A 105 5.29 35.30 -0.98
N GLN A 106 6.53 34.88 -1.29
CA GLN A 106 7.67 35.81 -1.41
C GLN A 106 7.47 36.82 -2.56
N LYS A 107 6.97 36.38 -3.72
CA LYS A 107 6.67 37.28 -4.84
C LYS A 107 5.55 38.27 -4.50
N GLN A 108 4.49 37.84 -3.81
CA GLN A 108 3.41 38.73 -3.38
C GLN A 108 3.88 39.75 -2.34
N GLN A 109 4.70 39.35 -1.36
CA GLN A 109 5.25 40.28 -0.38
C GLN A 109 6.18 41.31 -1.02
N GLN A 110 7.00 40.89 -1.99
CA GLN A 110 7.92 41.79 -2.69
C GLN A 110 7.17 42.76 -3.62
N GLN A 111 6.05 42.34 -4.20
CA GLN A 111 5.18 43.20 -5.01
C GLN A 111 4.39 44.20 -4.14
N GLN A 112 3.85 43.77 -3.00
CA GLN A 112 3.18 44.67 -2.05
C GLN A 112 4.14 45.70 -1.43
N GLN A 113 5.42 45.35 -1.23
CA GLN A 113 6.44 46.31 -0.77
C GLN A 113 6.82 47.33 -1.84
N ARG A 114 6.86 46.93 -3.12
CA ARG A 114 7.08 47.86 -4.24
C ARG A 114 5.91 48.83 -4.40
N GLU A 115 4.67 48.32 -4.35
CA GLU A 115 3.45 49.14 -4.46
C GLU A 115 3.26 50.09 -3.26
N ARG A 116 3.77 49.76 -2.06
CA ARG A 116 3.78 50.70 -0.92
C ARG A 116 4.82 51.82 -1.05
N GLY A 117 5.98 51.54 -1.65
CA GLY A 117 7.04 52.54 -1.82
C GLY A 117 6.68 53.67 -2.81
N ASP A 118 5.84 53.37 -3.80
CA ASP A 118 5.39 54.36 -4.80
C ASP A 118 4.30 55.31 -4.26
N VAL A 119 3.63 54.99 -3.15
CA VAL A 119 2.59 55.85 -2.53
C VAL A 119 3.18 56.88 -1.55
N GLU A 120 4.39 56.66 -1.05
CA GLU A 120 5.09 57.56 -0.11
C GLU A 120 5.87 58.70 -0.80
N GLN A 121 5.88 58.76 -2.14
CA GLN A 121 6.59 59.79 -2.94
C GLN A 121 5.69 60.72 -3.78
N ALA A 122 4.37 60.68 -3.58
CA ALA A 122 3.41 61.63 -4.19
C ALA A 122 2.78 62.52 -3.11
#